data_AF-A0A7L0R0G2-F1
#
_entry.id   AF-A0A7L0R0G2-F1
#
_cell.length_a   1.000
_cell.length_b   1.000
_cell.length_c   1.000
_cell.angle_alpha   90.00
_cell.angle_beta   90.00
_cell.angle_gamma   90.00
#
_symmetry.space_group_name_H-M   'P 1'
#
loop_
_entity.id
_entity.type
_entity.pdbx_description
1 polymer ?
#
loop_
_entity_poly.entity_id
_entity_poly.type
_entity_poly.pdbx_seq_one_letter_code
_entity_poly.pdbx_strand_id
1 'polypeptide(L)'
;PAAGKSLLAPSFEADADRGEPREAPGQRRRRRPRVLFSQAQVLELERRFQRQKYLSGPEREQLARLLQLSPTQVKIWFQNRRYKSKRQRQERCPVPAVPALPPRTVPVPVLVWDGKPCPGGSRPFPARWAIPGPFPYGS
;
A
#
# COMPACT_ATOMS: atom_id res chain seq x y z
N PRO A 1 49.10 -7.27 0.99
CA PRO A 1 48.01 -6.77 0.12
C PRO A 1 47.21 -7.95 -0.43
N ALA A 2 45.92 -7.73 -0.71
CA ALA A 2 44.93 -8.63 -1.32
C ALA A 2 44.31 -9.71 -0.40
N ALA A 3 43.03 -9.48 -0.13
CA ALA A 3 42.06 -10.35 0.52
C ALA A 3 41.56 -11.44 -0.44
N GLY A 4 41.06 -12.55 0.12
CA GLY A 4 40.39 -13.59 -0.67
C GLY A 4 39.87 -14.74 0.19
N LYS A 5 39.06 -14.45 1.22
CA LYS A 5 38.35 -15.49 1.98
C LYS A 5 37.05 -15.80 1.27
N SER A 6 37.06 -16.80 0.39
CA SER A 6 35.86 -17.32 -0.26
C SER A 6 35.05 -18.11 0.76
N LEU A 7 33.77 -17.78 0.87
CA LEU A 7 32.82 -18.36 1.81
C LEU A 7 32.48 -19.79 1.41
N LEU A 8 32.76 -20.72 2.33
CA LEU A 8 32.13 -22.03 2.37
C LEU A 8 30.68 -21.82 2.84
N ALA A 9 29.70 -21.94 1.94
CA ALA A 9 28.30 -22.02 2.32
C ALA A 9 28.02 -23.46 2.78
N PRO A 10 27.60 -23.71 4.02
CA PRO A 10 27.11 -25.03 4.40
C PRO A 10 25.70 -25.22 3.84
N SER A 11 25.54 -26.28 3.05
CA SER A 11 24.27 -26.87 2.68
C SER A 11 23.41 -27.11 3.92
N PHE A 12 22.15 -26.68 3.89
CA PHE A 12 21.14 -27.06 4.87
C PHE A 12 19.98 -27.70 4.13
N GLU A 13 20.09 -29.02 3.93
CA GLU A 13 18.97 -29.92 3.68
C GLU A 13 18.73 -30.67 5.00
N ALA A 14 17.54 -30.53 5.61
CA ALA A 14 16.94 -31.50 6.53
C ALA A 14 15.52 -31.07 6.94
N ASP A 15 14.56 -31.61 6.19
CA ASP A 15 13.26 -32.19 6.57
C ASP A 15 12.77 -32.13 8.04
N ALA A 16 11.52 -31.67 8.25
CA ALA A 16 10.59 -32.23 9.25
C ALA A 16 9.16 -31.66 9.10
N ASP A 17 8.28 -32.53 8.60
CA ASP A 17 6.84 -32.69 8.85
C ASP A 17 6.12 -31.69 9.79
N ARG A 18 5.07 -31.02 9.27
CA ARG A 18 3.91 -30.60 10.08
C ARG A 18 2.64 -30.38 9.22
N GLY A 19 1.86 -31.44 9.09
CA GLY A 19 0.39 -31.45 9.09
C GLY A 19 -0.36 -30.42 8.23
N GLU A 20 -0.87 -30.87 7.08
CA GLU A 20 -1.88 -30.20 6.27
C GLU A 20 -3.25 -30.16 6.99
N PRO A 21 -3.87 -29.00 7.25
CA PRO A 21 -5.32 -28.93 7.38
C PRO A 21 -5.89 -28.78 5.97
N ARG A 22 -6.68 -29.76 5.54
CA ARG A 22 -7.51 -29.72 4.33
C ARG A 22 -8.31 -28.42 4.28
N GLU A 23 -7.85 -27.46 3.49
CA GLU A 23 -8.54 -26.19 3.27
C GLU A 23 -9.59 -26.39 2.16
N ALA A 24 -10.86 -26.29 2.55
CA ALA A 24 -12.01 -26.25 1.66
C ALA A 24 -11.91 -25.06 0.66
N PRO A 25 -12.43 -25.21 -0.57
CA PRO A 25 -12.34 -24.18 -1.60
C PRO A 25 -13.31 -23.04 -1.27
N GLY A 26 -12.85 -22.01 -0.58
CA GLY A 26 -13.71 -20.86 -0.29
C GLY A 26 -13.12 -19.69 0.50
N GLN A 27 -11.88 -19.75 0.99
CA GLN A 27 -11.32 -18.63 1.75
C GLN A 27 -10.75 -17.55 0.83
N ARG A 28 -11.58 -16.51 0.59
CA ARG A 28 -11.09 -15.18 0.19
C ARG A 28 -9.97 -14.80 1.16
N ARG A 29 -8.72 -14.78 0.69
CA ARG A 29 -7.51 -14.47 1.48
C ARG A 29 -7.79 -13.32 2.46
N ARG A 30 -7.98 -13.63 3.74
CA ARG A 30 -8.23 -12.63 4.79
C ARG A 30 -7.06 -11.65 4.78
N ARG A 31 -7.33 -10.38 4.49
CA ARG A 31 -6.30 -9.32 4.55
C ARG A 31 -5.76 -9.25 5.97
N ARG A 32 -4.44 -9.09 6.11
CA ARG A 32 -3.79 -8.96 7.43
C ARG A 32 -4.49 -7.87 8.26
N PRO A 33 -4.85 -8.16 9.53
CA PRO A 33 -5.42 -7.16 10.43
C PRO A 33 -4.52 -5.91 10.50
N ARG A 34 -5.15 -4.73 10.51
CA ARG A 34 -4.43 -3.47 10.66
C ARG A 34 -4.02 -3.31 12.12
N VAL A 35 -2.73 -3.09 12.35
CA VAL A 35 -2.18 -2.79 13.67
C VAL A 35 -2.04 -1.27 13.80
N LEU A 36 -2.48 -0.72 14.94
CA LEU A 36 -2.31 0.69 15.29
C LEU A 36 -1.09 0.87 16.19
N PHE A 37 -0.43 2.02 16.08
CA PHE A 37 0.64 2.40 17.01
C PHE A 37 0.04 2.92 18.32
N SER A 38 0.74 2.69 19.42
CA SER A 38 0.38 3.27 20.72
C SER A 38 0.54 4.80 20.71
N GLN A 39 -0.15 5.49 21.62
CA GLN A 39 -0.05 6.95 21.74
C GLN A 39 1.38 7.41 22.02
N ALA A 40 2.12 6.71 22.90
CA ALA A 40 3.50 7.03 23.21
C ALA A 40 4.41 6.93 21.97
N GLN A 41 4.23 5.89 21.14
CA GLN A 41 4.96 5.75 19.87
C GLN A 41 4.64 6.91 18.91
N VAL A 42 3.37 7.30 18.79
CA VAL A 42 2.96 8.41 17.92
C VAL A 42 3.59 9.72 18.40
N LEU A 43 3.58 10.00 19.69
CA LEU A 43 4.14 11.23 20.25
C LEU A 43 5.65 11.35 19.96
N GLU A 44 6.41 10.28 20.14
CA GLU A 44 7.85 10.30 19.88
C GLU A 44 8.15 10.45 18.37
N LEU A 45 7.38 9.77 17.51
CA LEU A 45 7.46 9.94 16.06
C LEU A 45 7.17 11.40 15.65
N GLU A 46 6.16 12.03 16.25
CA GLU A 46 5.82 13.43 16.02
C GLU A 46 6.92 14.37 16.51
N ARG A 47 7.46 14.13 17.71
CA ARG A 47 8.56 14.90 18.28
C ARG A 47 9.79 14.90 17.35
N ARG A 48 10.17 13.72 16.85
CA ARG A 48 11.28 13.61 15.88
C ARG A 48 10.94 14.29 14.56
N PHE A 49 9.72 14.15 14.06
CA PHE A 49 9.26 14.78 12.82
C PHE A 49 9.25 16.31 12.87
N GLN A 50 8.97 16.91 14.03
CA GLN A 50 9.04 18.37 14.19
C GLN A 50 10.45 18.89 13.92
N ARG A 51 11.47 18.18 14.40
CA ARG A 51 12.89 18.51 14.20
C ARG A 51 13.38 18.19 12.79
N GLN A 52 12.95 17.06 12.24
CA GLN A 52 13.47 16.55 10.96
C GLN A 52 12.38 15.85 10.16
N LYS A 53 12.04 16.41 8.98
CA LYS A 53 10.93 15.90 8.14
C LYS A 53 11.29 14.63 7.36
N TYR A 54 12.57 14.34 7.20
CA TYR A 54 13.12 13.22 6.42
C TYR A 54 14.23 12.55 7.20
N LEU A 55 14.10 11.24 7.45
CA LEU A 55 15.14 10.47 8.13
C LEU A 55 16.03 9.72 7.14
N SER A 56 17.33 9.72 7.42
CA SER A 56 18.33 8.87 6.77
C SER A 56 18.15 7.41 7.18
N GLY A 57 18.81 6.49 6.47
CA GLY A 57 18.84 5.06 6.80
C GLY A 57 19.17 4.78 8.28
N PRO A 58 20.36 5.19 8.78
CA PRO A 58 20.79 4.88 10.14
C PRO A 58 19.89 5.51 11.21
N GLU A 59 19.43 6.75 11.00
CA GLU A 59 18.54 7.45 11.93
C GLU A 59 17.20 6.72 12.09
N ARG A 60 16.71 6.12 10.99
CA ARG A 60 15.49 5.32 11.01
C ARG A 60 15.67 4.04 11.81
N GLU A 61 16.81 3.38 11.67
CA GLU A 61 17.13 2.18 12.43
C GLU A 61 17.20 2.47 13.93
N GLN A 62 17.85 3.57 14.32
CA GLN A 62 17.91 3.98 15.72
C GLN A 62 16.53 4.25 16.29
N LEU A 63 15.69 5.02 15.59
CA LEU A 63 14.33 5.34 16.04
C LEU A 63 13.44 4.09 16.11
N ALA A 64 13.60 3.17 15.15
CA ALA A 64 12.90 1.90 15.12
C ALA A 64 13.21 1.06 16.37
N ARG A 65 14.49 0.95 16.76
CA ARG A 65 14.91 0.24 17.99
C ARG A 65 14.32 0.89 19.25
N LEU A 66 14.34 2.21 19.36
CA LEU A 66 13.80 2.94 20.52
C LEU A 66 12.29 2.74 20.70
N LEU A 67 11.54 2.65 19.59
CA LEU A 67 10.09 2.55 19.61
C LEU A 67 9.55 1.13 19.48
N GLN A 68 10.45 0.13 19.41
CA GLN A 68 10.10 -1.27 19.13
C GLN A 68 9.25 -1.42 17.87
N LEU A 69 9.63 -0.69 16.81
CA LEU A 69 9.01 -0.74 15.49
C LEU A 69 10.03 -1.25 14.46
N SER A 70 9.55 -1.70 13.30
CA SER A 70 10.43 -1.96 12.16
C SER A 70 10.86 -0.66 11.47
N PRO A 71 12.07 -0.60 10.87
CA PRO A 71 12.49 0.53 10.05
C PRO A 71 11.47 0.83 8.94
N THR A 72 10.84 -0.19 8.36
CA THR A 72 9.80 -0.01 7.34
C THR A 72 8.56 0.69 7.88
N GLN A 73 8.09 0.37 9.09
CA GLN A 73 6.96 1.07 9.72
C GLN A 73 7.28 2.54 9.96
N VAL A 74 8.49 2.84 10.45
CA VAL A 74 8.96 4.23 10.62
C VAL A 74 9.00 4.96 9.27
N LYS A 75 9.51 4.31 8.21
CA LYS A 75 9.52 4.86 6.84
C LYS A 75 8.11 5.23 6.38
N ILE A 76 7.17 4.30 6.50
CA ILE A 76 5.77 4.47 6.09
C ILE A 76 5.12 5.60 6.90
N TRP A 77 5.32 5.62 8.22
CA TRP A 77 4.77 6.67 9.07
C TRP A 77 5.29 8.05 8.66
N PHE A 78 6.61 8.20 8.43
CA PHE A 78 7.19 9.47 7.97
C PHE A 78 6.69 9.88 6.58
N GLN A 79 6.41 8.93 5.69
CA GLN A 79 5.82 9.21 4.39
C GLN A 79 4.37 9.70 4.53
N ASN A 80 3.55 9.00 5.33
CA ASN A 80 2.17 9.40 5.63
C ASN A 80 2.12 10.78 6.31
N ARG A 81 3.04 11.03 7.24
CA ARG A 81 3.11 12.31 7.96
C ARG A 81 3.41 13.47 7.02
N ARG A 82 4.40 13.33 6.13
CA ARG A 82 4.70 14.34 5.09
C ARG A 82 3.51 14.58 4.16
N TYR A 83 2.83 13.51 3.73
CA TYR A 83 1.65 13.64 2.88
C TYR A 83 0.53 14.44 3.57
N LYS A 84 0.23 14.15 4.84
CA LYS A 84 -0.77 14.87 5.64
C LYS A 84 -0.40 16.35 5.79
N SER A 85 0.86 16.67 6.06
CA SER A 85 1.33 18.07 6.15
C SER A 85 1.18 18.82 4.82
N LYS A 86 1.50 18.19 3.69
CA LYS A 86 1.30 18.78 2.36
C LYS A 86 -0.19 19.02 2.08
N ARG A 87 -1.04 18.02 2.35
CA ARG A 87 -2.48 18.11 2.13
C ARG A 87 -3.12 19.24 2.94
N GLN A 88 -2.75 19.37 4.21
CA GLN A 88 -3.28 20.43 5.08
C GLN A 88 -2.88 21.84 4.63
N ARG A 89 -1.74 22.01 3.96
CA ARG A 89 -1.35 23.29 3.34
C ARG A 89 -2.18 23.61 2.10
N GLN A 90 -2.48 22.60 1.28
CA GLN A 90 -3.32 22.76 0.09
C GLN A 90 -4.77 23.11 0.44
N GLU A 91 -5.30 22.47 1.50
CA GLU A 91 -6.67 22.72 1.98
C GLU A 91 -6.85 24.10 2.64
N ARG A 92 -5.74 24.73 3.08
CA ARG A 92 -5.72 26.09 3.64
C ARG A 92 -5.42 27.19 2.63
N CYS A 93 -5.13 26.84 1.38
CA CYS A 93 -5.20 27.77 0.26
C CYS A 93 -6.52 27.50 -0.46
N PRO A 94 -7.59 28.30 -0.22
CA PRO A 94 -8.72 28.31 -1.14
C PRO A 94 -8.16 28.87 -2.45
N VAL A 95 -7.83 27.99 -3.39
CA VAL A 95 -7.78 28.40 -4.78
C VAL A 95 -9.16 28.98 -5.11
N PRO A 96 -9.26 30.17 -5.73
CA PRO A 96 -10.55 30.65 -6.19
C PRO A 96 -11.14 29.57 -7.11
N ALA A 97 -12.42 29.28 -6.91
CA ALA A 97 -13.15 28.19 -7.51
C ALA A 97 -12.83 27.96 -9.00
N VAL A 98 -11.87 27.10 -9.29
CA VAL A 98 -12.00 26.23 -10.46
C VAL A 98 -13.11 25.24 -10.07
N PRO A 99 -14.19 25.10 -10.86
CA PRO A 99 -15.27 24.21 -10.49
C PRO A 99 -14.67 22.82 -10.30
N ALA A 100 -14.68 22.37 -9.04
CA ALA A 100 -14.25 21.05 -8.66
C ALA A 100 -15.10 20.09 -9.48
N LEU A 101 -14.50 19.47 -10.50
CA LEU A 101 -15.13 18.36 -11.18
C LEU A 101 -15.55 17.36 -10.10
N PRO A 102 -16.83 16.98 -10.03
CA PRO A 102 -17.32 16.10 -8.98
C PRO A 102 -16.47 14.82 -9.00
N PRO A 103 -16.19 14.20 -7.83
CA PRO A 103 -15.59 12.88 -7.82
C PRO A 103 -16.45 12.02 -8.74
N ARG A 104 -15.81 11.30 -9.68
CA ARG A 104 -16.49 10.36 -10.57
C ARG A 104 -17.03 9.22 -9.72
N THR A 105 -18.11 9.47 -8.99
CA THR A 105 -18.95 8.46 -8.37
C THR A 105 -19.61 7.73 -9.51
N VAL A 106 -18.98 6.63 -9.92
CA VAL A 106 -19.70 5.59 -10.62
C VAL A 106 -20.87 5.19 -9.72
N PRO A 107 -22.13 5.30 -10.17
CA PRO A 107 -23.22 4.73 -9.41
C PRO A 107 -22.96 3.21 -9.37
N VAL A 108 -22.68 2.69 -8.19
CA VAL A 108 -22.68 1.25 -7.95
C VAL A 108 -24.17 0.87 -7.91
N PRO A 109 -24.72 0.17 -8.91
CA PRO A 109 -26.07 -0.35 -8.76
C PRO A 109 -26.05 -1.29 -7.56
N VAL A 110 -26.77 -0.90 -6.50
CA VAL A 110 -27.08 -1.79 -5.40
C VAL A 110 -27.90 -2.92 -6.01
N LEU A 111 -27.27 -4.08 -6.23
CA LEU A 111 -27.98 -5.31 -6.51
C LEU A 111 -28.79 -5.63 -5.23
N VAL A 112 -30.01 -5.12 -5.17
CA VAL A 112 -31.04 -5.70 -4.33
C VAL A 112 -31.28 -7.09 -4.92
N TRP A 113 -30.76 -8.11 -4.25
CA TRP A 113 -31.06 -9.51 -4.56
C TRP A 113 -32.48 -9.79 -4.08
N ASP A 114 -33.46 -9.63 -4.97
CA ASP A 114 -34.77 -10.25 -4.80
C ASP A 114 -35.06 -11.16 -5.99
N GLY A 115 -34.49 -12.37 -5.92
CA GLY A 115 -35.19 -13.60 -6.28
C GLY A 115 -35.88 -13.75 -7.65
N LYS A 116 -35.38 -13.20 -8.76
CA LYS A 116 -35.87 -13.55 -10.11
C LYS A 116 -34.73 -13.95 -11.07
N PRO A 117 -34.76 -15.16 -11.67
CA PRO A 117 -33.85 -15.49 -12.77
C PRO A 117 -34.36 -14.80 -14.04
N CYS A 118 -33.71 -13.71 -14.45
CA CYS A 118 -34.00 -13.09 -15.74
C CYS A 118 -33.10 -13.70 -16.82
N PRO A 119 -33.68 -14.25 -17.92
CA PRO A 119 -32.97 -14.95 -18.99
C PRO A 119 -32.23 -13.96 -19.91
N GLY A 120 -31.30 -14.50 -20.68
CA GLY A 120 -30.26 -13.78 -21.42
C GLY A 120 -30.71 -12.62 -22.29
N GLY A 121 -29.80 -11.66 -22.44
CA GLY A 121 -29.91 -10.54 -23.36
C GLY A 121 -28.58 -9.82 -23.50
N SER A 122 -27.83 -10.19 -24.54
CA SER A 122 -26.58 -9.58 -24.96
C SER A 122 -26.68 -8.05 -25.01
N ARG A 123 -25.82 -7.35 -24.25
CA ARG A 123 -25.35 -6.01 -24.62
C ARG A 123 -23.85 -5.91 -24.34
N PRO A 124 -23.04 -5.57 -25.36
CA PRO A 124 -21.60 -5.41 -25.18
C PRO A 124 -21.35 -4.14 -24.37
N PHE A 125 -20.48 -4.24 -23.37
CA PHE A 125 -19.95 -3.08 -22.66
C PHE A 125 -19.27 -2.13 -23.67
N PRO A 126 -19.44 -0.80 -23.59
CA PRO A 126 -18.57 0.10 -24.33
C PRO A 126 -17.16 0.00 -23.73
N ALA A 127 -16.26 -0.64 -24.46
CA ALA A 127 -14.84 -0.75 -24.15
C ALA A 127 -14.19 0.64 -24.22
N ARG A 128 -14.29 1.41 -23.13
CA ARG A 128 -13.60 2.72 -22.98
C ARG A 128 -12.13 2.58 -22.58
N TRP A 129 -11.51 1.42 -22.78
CA TRP A 129 -10.07 1.22 -22.58
C TRP A 129 -9.40 0.68 -23.84
N ALA A 130 -9.89 1.04 -25.03
CA ALA A 130 -9.12 0.82 -26.25
C ALA A 130 -7.76 1.54 -26.12
N ILE A 131 -6.70 0.75 -25.95
CA ILE A 131 -5.31 1.17 -26.02
C ILE A 131 -5.11 1.77 -27.42
N PRO A 132 -4.65 3.03 -27.58
CA PRO A 132 -4.24 3.51 -28.89
C PRO A 132 -3.04 2.67 -29.34
N GLY A 133 -3.22 1.96 -30.45
CA GLY A 133 -2.22 1.08 -31.05
C GLY A 133 -0.92 1.79 -31.42
N PRO A 134 0.16 1.04 -31.68
CA PRO A 134 1.47 1.59 -31.97
C PRO A 134 1.44 2.34 -33.31
N PHE A 135 1.99 3.55 -33.30
CA PHE A 135 2.19 4.40 -34.48
C PHE A 135 2.93 3.62 -35.59
N PRO A 136 2.48 3.64 -36.85
CA PRO A 136 3.28 3.13 -37.95
C PRO A 136 4.45 4.10 -38.21
N TYR A 137 5.66 3.56 -38.21
CA TYR A 137 6.86 4.25 -38.65
C TYR A 137 6.74 4.51 -40.16
N GLY A 138 6.92 5.78 -40.56
CA GLY A 138 6.83 6.22 -41.94
C GLY A 138 7.96 5.67 -42.80
N SER A 139 7.66 5.55 -44.09
CA SER A 139 8.62 5.28 -45.17
C SER A 139 8.77 6.50 -46.05
#